data_AF-A0A532F563-F1
#
_entry.id   AF-A0A532F563-F1
#
_cell.length_a   1.000
_cell.length_b   1.000
_cell.length_c   1.000
_cell.angle_alpha   90.00
_cell.angle_beta   90.00
_cell.angle_gamma   90.00
#
_symmetry.space_group_name_H-M   'P 1'
#
loop_
_entity.id
_entity.type
_entity.pdbx_description
1 polymer ?
#
loop_
_entity_poly.entity_id
_entity_poly.type
_entity_poly.pdbx_seq_one_letter_code
_entity_poly.pdbx_strand_id
1 'polypeptide(L)'
;MLPLDSRITKQQNRFLLDCSLGELKSIYLALFAQLRADPLADIDESDILLHVQMALQQEAQAVGVDVSDHADWSRFLGDTQIAPCEQRYDSYGEKRPAV
;
A
#
# COMPACT_ATOMS: atom_id res chain seq x y z
N MET A 1 -5.67 -12.99 34.12
CA MET A 1 -4.91 -12.46 32.97
C MET A 1 -5.00 -13.50 31.87
N LEU A 2 -5.70 -13.21 30.78
CA LEU A 2 -5.67 -14.08 29.60
C LEU A 2 -4.28 -13.93 28.96
N PRO A 3 -3.66 -15.00 28.45
CA PRO A 3 -2.44 -14.87 27.69
C PRO A 3 -2.72 -13.94 26.50
N LEU A 4 -1.83 -12.98 26.26
CA LEU A 4 -1.87 -12.19 25.04
C LEU A 4 -1.64 -13.16 23.89
N ASP A 5 -2.71 -13.58 23.21
CA ASP A 5 -2.60 -14.34 21.98
C ASP A 5 -1.71 -13.52 21.03
N SER A 6 -0.58 -14.11 20.64
CA SER A 6 0.37 -13.44 19.77
C SER A 6 -0.29 -13.22 18.42
N ARG A 7 -0.46 -11.95 18.03
CA ARG A 7 -1.00 -11.54 16.72
C ARG A 7 -0.10 -11.94 15.55
N ILE A 8 1.09 -12.46 15.85
CA ILE A 8 1.98 -13.10 14.89
C ILE A 8 2.18 -14.55 15.34
N THR A 9 1.69 -15.48 14.54
CA THR A 9 1.84 -16.91 14.79
C THR A 9 2.78 -17.52 13.76
N LYS A 10 3.79 -18.28 14.22
CA LYS A 10 4.69 -19.04 13.33
C LYS A 10 4.11 -20.42 13.05
N GLN A 11 3.99 -20.78 11.79
CA GLN A 11 3.65 -22.12 11.32
C GLN A 11 4.75 -22.62 10.39
N GLN A 12 5.56 -23.56 10.87
CA GLN A 12 6.76 -24.05 10.17
C GLN A 12 7.70 -22.89 9.77
N ASN A 13 7.87 -22.62 8.47
CA ASN A 13 8.68 -21.51 7.93
C ASN A 13 7.82 -20.33 7.43
N ARG A 14 6.57 -20.22 7.92
CA ARG A 14 5.64 -19.15 7.56
C ARG A 14 5.17 -18.42 8.81
N PHE A 15 4.79 -17.17 8.63
CA PHE A 15 4.20 -16.34 9.67
C PHE A 15 2.79 -15.94 9.24
N LEU A 16 1.84 -16.11 10.15
CA LEU A 16 0.49 -15.58 10.03
C LEU A 16 0.43 -14.29 10.84
N LEU A 17 -0.07 -13.24 10.21
CA LEU A 17 -0.30 -11.94 10.82
C LEU A 17 -1.80 -11.73 10.98
N ASP A 18 -2.26 -11.67 12.23
CA ASP A 18 -3.62 -11.32 12.58
C ASP A 18 -3.76 -9.80 12.72
N CYS A 19 -4.25 -9.17 11.66
CA CYS A 19 -4.42 -7.73 11.56
C CYS A 19 -5.81 -7.34 11.06
N SER A 20 -6.30 -6.21 11.56
CA SER A 20 -7.49 -5.56 11.03
C SER A 20 -7.21 -4.93 9.66
N LEU A 21 -8.27 -4.65 8.90
CA LEU A 21 -8.15 -3.94 7.63
C LEU A 21 -7.39 -2.61 7.74
N GLY A 22 -7.61 -1.84 8.81
CA GLY A 22 -6.92 -0.57 9.04
C GLY A 22 -5.41 -0.75 9.26
N GLU A 23 -5.01 -1.81 9.94
CA GLU A 23 -3.61 -2.15 10.14
C GLU A 23 -2.96 -2.65 8.86
N LEU A 24 -3.66 -3.46 8.06
CA LEU A 24 -3.17 -3.90 6.75
C LEU A 24 -2.95 -2.72 5.80
N LYS A 25 -3.86 -1.72 5.79
CA LYS A 25 -3.69 -0.45 5.06
C LYS A 25 -2.43 0.29 5.52
N SER A 26 -2.21 0.36 6.82
CA SER A 26 -1.04 1.04 7.40
C SER A 26 0.28 0.34 7.05
N ILE A 27 0.30 -1.00 7.07
CA ILE A 27 1.45 -1.81 6.65
C ILE A 27 1.76 -1.57 5.17
N TYR A 28 0.74 -1.61 4.31
CA TYR A 28 0.89 -1.31 2.88
C TYR A 28 1.49 0.08 2.66
N LEU A 29 0.91 1.11 3.29
CA LEU A 29 1.38 2.50 3.14
C LEU A 29 2.83 2.66 3.62
N ALA A 30 3.22 2.00 4.71
CA ALA A 30 4.59 2.03 5.21
C ALA A 30 5.59 1.38 4.24
N LEU A 31 5.26 0.18 3.73
CA LEU A 31 6.09 -0.53 2.75
C LEU A 31 6.20 0.26 1.44
N PHE A 32 5.08 0.78 0.95
CA PHE A 32 5.04 1.58 -0.27
C PHE A 32 5.80 2.90 -0.11
N ALA A 33 5.70 3.56 1.04
CA ALA A 33 6.50 4.76 1.34
C ALA A 33 8.00 4.44 1.35
N GLN A 34 8.42 3.32 1.93
CA GLN A 34 9.82 2.89 1.93
C GLN A 34 10.33 2.61 0.51
N LEU A 35 9.54 1.92 -0.32
CA LEU A 35 9.90 1.66 -1.72
C LEU A 35 10.07 2.95 -2.53
N ARG A 36 9.23 3.96 -2.26
CA ARG A 36 9.37 5.29 -2.90
C ARG A 36 10.60 6.05 -2.41
N ALA A 37 10.96 5.90 -1.14
CA ALA A 37 12.10 6.60 -0.54
C ALA A 37 13.43 5.98 -0.94
N ASP A 38 13.47 4.66 -1.11
CA ASP A 38 14.65 3.91 -1.55
C ASP A 38 14.24 2.90 -2.64
N PRO A 39 14.39 3.26 -3.93
CA PRO A 39 14.05 2.38 -5.05
C PRO A 39 14.94 1.12 -5.15
N LEU A 40 16.05 1.07 -4.40
CA LEU A 40 16.91 -0.13 -4.30
C LEU A 40 16.51 -1.03 -3.12
N ALA A 41 15.47 -0.66 -2.37
CA ALA A 41 14.94 -1.50 -1.32
C ALA A 41 14.42 -2.81 -1.93
N ASP A 42 14.94 -3.93 -1.41
CA ASP A 42 14.60 -5.31 -1.77
C ASP A 42 13.16 -5.73 -1.35
N ILE A 43 12.27 -4.75 -1.20
CA ILE A 43 10.87 -4.95 -0.83
C ILE A 43 10.07 -5.39 -2.06
N ASP A 44 10.48 -4.99 -3.26
CA ASP A 44 9.83 -5.35 -4.53
C ASP A 44 10.19 -6.78 -5.01
N GLU A 45 11.37 -7.32 -4.64
CA GLU A 45 11.72 -8.71 -5.02
C GLU A 45 10.89 -9.74 -4.23
N SER A 46 10.40 -9.36 -3.04
CA SER A 46 9.45 -10.16 -2.31
C SER A 46 8.04 -9.73 -2.71
N ASP A 47 7.30 -10.57 -3.43
CA ASP A 47 5.90 -10.35 -3.87
C ASP A 47 4.91 -10.01 -2.72
N ILE A 48 5.39 -9.87 -1.47
CA ILE A 48 4.62 -9.51 -0.30
C ILE A 48 3.87 -8.19 -0.47
N LEU A 49 4.50 -7.16 -1.06
CA LEU A 49 3.85 -5.87 -1.26
C LEU A 49 2.69 -6.01 -2.25
N LEU A 50 2.90 -6.77 -3.34
CA LEU A 50 1.87 -7.10 -4.31
C LEU A 50 0.71 -7.88 -3.67
N HIS A 51 1.00 -8.90 -2.86
CA HIS A 51 -0.04 -9.68 -2.18
C HIS A 51 -0.85 -8.84 -1.18
N VAL A 52 -0.20 -7.95 -0.43
CA VAL A 52 -0.89 -7.00 0.45
C VAL A 52 -1.77 -6.07 -0.39
N GLN A 53 -1.26 -5.55 -1.50
CA GLN A 53 -2.04 -4.70 -2.42
C GLN A 53 -3.27 -5.44 -2.96
N MET A 54 -3.12 -6.67 -3.42
CA MET A 54 -4.22 -7.49 -3.95
C MET A 54 -5.30 -7.74 -2.88
N ALA A 55 -4.91 -8.07 -1.66
CA ALA A 55 -5.85 -8.24 -0.55
C ALA A 55 -6.63 -6.93 -0.27
N LEU A 56 -5.94 -5.79 -0.24
CA LEU A 56 -6.59 -4.50 -0.04
C LEU A 56 -7.50 -4.11 -1.21
N GLN A 57 -7.13 -4.43 -2.45
CA GLN A 57 -7.97 -4.16 -3.62
C GLN A 57 -9.27 -4.99 -3.59
N GLN A 58 -9.21 -6.24 -3.14
CA GLN A 58 -10.39 -7.08 -2.94
C GLN A 58 -11.34 -6.46 -1.91
N GLU A 59 -10.81 -6.01 -0.77
CA GLU A 59 -11.60 -5.34 0.27
C GLU A 59 -12.19 -4.00 -0.20
N ALA A 60 -11.45 -3.24 -1.02
CA ALA A 60 -11.93 -2.00 -1.62
C ALA A 60 -13.08 -2.25 -2.61
N GLN A 61 -12.90 -3.21 -3.52
CA GLN A 61 -13.92 -3.57 -4.49
C GLN A 61 -15.20 -4.09 -3.81
N ALA A 62 -15.08 -4.81 -2.69
CA ALA A 62 -16.22 -5.30 -1.92
C ALA A 62 -17.10 -4.16 -1.36
N VAL A 63 -16.55 -2.97 -1.16
CA VAL A 63 -17.28 -1.77 -0.72
C VAL A 63 -17.55 -0.77 -1.85
N GLY A 64 -17.35 -1.18 -3.12
CA GLY A 64 -17.67 -0.39 -4.30
C GLY A 64 -16.64 0.67 -4.68
N VAL A 65 -15.41 0.59 -4.18
CA VAL A 65 -14.32 1.48 -4.58
C VAL A 65 -13.74 1.03 -5.92
N ASP A 66 -13.62 1.95 -6.88
CA ASP A 66 -12.85 1.71 -8.10
C ASP A 66 -11.35 1.82 -7.80
N VAL A 67 -10.68 0.67 -7.74
CA VAL A 67 -9.24 0.59 -7.47
C VAL A 67 -8.35 1.05 -8.64
N SER A 68 -8.95 1.27 -9.82
CA SER A 68 -8.27 1.83 -10.99
C SER A 68 -8.22 3.36 -10.93
N ASP A 69 -9.14 3.97 -10.19
CA ASP A 69 -9.12 5.40 -9.92
C ASP A 69 -8.22 5.72 -8.72
N HIS A 70 -7.19 6.53 -8.96
CA HIS A 70 -6.21 6.85 -7.93
C HIS A 70 -6.79 7.63 -6.75
N ALA A 71 -7.83 8.45 -6.97
CA ALA A 71 -8.42 9.25 -5.91
C ALA A 71 -9.30 8.38 -4.99
N ASP A 72 -10.09 7.49 -5.56
CA ASP A 72 -10.91 6.52 -4.83
C ASP A 72 -10.05 5.51 -4.09
N TRP A 73 -8.98 5.02 -4.72
CA TRP A 73 -7.98 4.18 -4.06
C TRP A 73 -7.31 4.90 -2.87
N SER A 74 -6.84 6.13 -3.08
CA SER A 74 -6.21 6.94 -2.01
C SER A 74 -7.17 7.18 -0.85
N ARG A 75 -8.44 7.48 -1.15
CA ARG A 75 -9.49 7.68 -0.14
C ARG A 75 -9.75 6.41 0.66
N PHE A 76 -9.81 5.25 -0.02
CA PHE A 76 -9.98 3.95 0.64
C PHE A 76 -8.82 3.65 1.59
N LEU A 77 -7.57 3.88 1.16
CA LEU A 77 -6.39 3.65 1.98
C LEU A 77 -6.30 4.61 3.19
N GLY A 78 -7.05 5.70 3.19
CA GLY A 78 -6.93 6.76 4.20
C GLY A 78 -5.63 7.55 4.05
N ASP A 79 -5.04 7.55 2.85
CA ASP A 79 -3.79 8.26 2.59
C ASP A 79 -4.08 9.77 2.48
N THR A 80 -3.72 10.50 3.54
CA THR A 80 -3.81 11.97 3.61
C THR A 80 -2.58 12.68 3.02
N GLN A 81 -1.57 11.93 2.54
CA GLN A 81 -0.30 12.48 2.05
C GLN A 81 -0.19 12.52 0.53
N ILE A 82 -1.21 12.08 -0.21
CA ILE A 82 -1.20 12.13 -1.67
C ILE A 82 -1.65 13.52 -2.14
N ALA A 83 -0.70 14.29 -2.67
CA ALA A 83 -0.99 15.43 -3.52
C ALA A 83 -1.93 14.98 -4.66
N PRO A 84 -3.00 15.75 -4.97
CA PRO A 84 -3.94 15.42 -6.04
C PRO A 84 -3.23 15.07 -7.35
N CYS A 85 -3.81 14.15 -8.13
CA CYS A 85 -3.28 13.69 -9.42
C CYS A 85 -2.87 14.85 -10.34
N GLU A 86 -3.66 15.93 -10.33
CA GLU A 86 -3.41 17.18 -11.06
C GLU A 86 -2.02 17.78 -10.77
N GLN A 87 -1.58 17.75 -9.51
CA GLN A 87 -0.26 18.28 -9.11
C GLN A 87 0.91 17.36 -9.48
N ARG A 88 0.68 16.05 -9.72
CA ARG A 88 1.75 15.14 -10.16
C ARG A 88 2.10 15.32 -11.64
N TYR A 89 1.10 15.59 -12.48
CA TYR A 89 1.28 15.70 -13.93
C TYR A 89 1.60 17.11 -14.43
N ASP A 90 1.39 18.16 -13.63
CA ASP A 90 1.87 19.52 -13.98
C ASP A 90 3.38 19.56 -14.22
N SER A 91 4.15 18.74 -13.47
CA SER A 91 5.62 18.66 -13.61
C SER A 91 6.11 17.93 -14.87
N TYR A 92 5.24 17.25 -15.62
CA TYR A 92 5.62 16.56 -16.86
C TYR A 92 5.69 17.50 -18.07
N GLY A 93 5.07 18.69 -18.00
CA GLY A 93 5.08 19.68 -19.08
C GLY A 93 6.39 20.46 -19.22
N GLU A 94 7.17 20.61 -18.15
CA GLU A 94 8.36 21.49 -18.12
C GLU A 94 9.68 20.81 -18.53
N LYS A 95 9.72 19.48 -18.68
CA LYS A 95 10.94 18.74 -19.06
C LYS A 95 10.91 18.21 -20.49
N ARG A 96 10.45 19.00 -21.47
CA ARG A 96 10.86 18.79 -22.87
C ARG A 96 12.19 19.52 -23.08
N PRO A 97 13.35 18.83 -23.22
CA PRO A 97 14.54 19.49 -23.72
C PRO A 97 14.23 20.01 -25.13
N ALA A 98 14.48 21.30 -25.35
CA ALA A 98 14.46 21.89 -26.66
C ALA A 98 15.45 21.13 -27.55
N VAL A 99 14.97 20.67 -28.71
CA VAL A 99 15.78 20.09 -29.80
C VAL A 99 16.66 21.18 -30.39
#